data_AF-A0A410PTY2-F1
#
_entry.id   AF-A0A410PTY2-F1
#
_cell.length_a   1.000
_cell.length_b   1.000
_cell.length_c   1.000
_cell.angle_alpha   90.00
_cell.angle_beta   90.00
_cell.angle_gamma   90.00
#
_symmetry.space_group_name_H-M   'P 1'
#
loop_
_entity.id
_entity.type
_entity.pdbx_description
1 polymer ?
#
loop_
_entity_poly.entity_id
_entity_poly.type
_entity_poly.pdbx_seq_one_letter_code
_entity_poly.pdbx_strand_id
1 'polypeptide(L)'
;MCGIINTDTESGVATHCIMQRRCLHGKLNYILQALRMVITMYIMQNDYIDNKYTKYQSRLLDFYIGNIDSSKIGVLDIETTGLSPRTSQFILGGLLIYTDSGATLKQYFAESLEEEKDTLIAFLDDIKNLDIVITYNGKHFDLNFLKIRMQRLNIYPDYQFPYNLDLYLLLNGHSSLRKLLPNLKQKTVENFMGLWSARTDEISGAESVEMYQRFLVTQSEELRRLIMLHNSDDVLQLSQLLPVLEKSDIHKAFFSLGFPIGDLHISKISFESKDIKISGHQKNPLTYCAYDLDNCPCSLNFNRFSEEFYVNLPIIRKSGLIIADTKAFEKDFSDLQKYDTYDNGFVVLKQGNSINYMETNHFIKILMERILEVIIPK
;
A
#
# COMPACT_ATOMS: atom_id res chain seq x y z
N MET A 1 41.44 -77.50 0.94
CA MET A 1 40.78 -76.53 1.86
C MET A 1 39.66 -75.89 1.06
N CYS A 2 38.41 -76.38 1.17
CA CYS A 2 37.31 -75.78 1.97
C CYS A 2 37.26 -74.25 1.84
N GLY A 3 36.18 -73.56 1.43
CA GLY A 3 34.79 -73.89 1.14
C GLY A 3 34.15 -72.72 0.35
N ILE A 4 33.09 -72.95 -0.42
CA ILE A 4 31.67 -72.66 -0.09
C ILE A 4 31.21 -71.24 -0.52
N ILE A 5 30.42 -71.26 -1.62
CA ILE A 5 29.14 -70.59 -1.91
C ILE A 5 29.09 -69.09 -2.33
N ASN A 6 28.35 -68.92 -3.43
CA ASN A 6 27.82 -67.72 -4.11
C ASN A 6 26.95 -66.79 -3.23
N THR A 7 26.54 -65.65 -3.81
CA THR A 7 25.55 -64.63 -3.35
C THR A 7 26.17 -63.60 -2.39
N ASP A 8 26.23 -62.29 -2.65
CA ASP A 8 25.16 -61.35 -3.03
C ASP A 8 25.73 -60.12 -3.77
N THR A 9 25.31 -59.86 -5.00
CA THR A 9 25.50 -58.57 -5.69
C THR A 9 24.20 -57.78 -5.86
N GLU A 10 23.10 -58.22 -5.23
CA GLU A 10 21.79 -57.54 -5.30
C GLU A 10 21.47 -56.69 -4.04
N SER A 11 22.13 -56.92 -2.90
CA SER A 11 21.81 -56.23 -1.63
C SER A 11 22.30 -54.78 -1.55
N GLY A 12 23.42 -54.44 -2.21
CA GLY A 12 23.98 -53.08 -2.23
C GLY A 12 23.16 -52.10 -3.08
N VAL A 13 22.65 -52.55 -4.23
CA VAL A 13 21.80 -51.74 -5.11
C VAL A 13 20.40 -51.58 -4.52
N ALA A 14 19.86 -52.63 -3.89
CA ALA A 14 18.57 -52.55 -3.20
C ALA A 14 18.62 -51.57 -2.02
N THR A 15 19.68 -51.55 -1.22
CA THR A 15 19.77 -50.65 -0.05
C THR A 15 19.95 -49.18 -0.45
N HIS A 16 20.71 -48.91 -1.51
CA HIS A 16 20.85 -47.56 -2.07
C HIS A 16 19.54 -47.06 -2.72
N CYS A 17 18.81 -47.97 -3.39
CA CYS A 17 17.51 -47.67 -3.98
C CYS A 17 16.42 -47.48 -2.91
N ILE A 18 16.48 -48.18 -1.77
CA ILE A 18 15.57 -48.01 -0.62
C ILE A 18 15.84 -46.69 0.12
N MET A 19 17.10 -46.29 0.29
CA MET A 19 17.44 -44.97 0.86
C MET A 19 17.03 -43.81 -0.05
N GLN A 20 17.26 -43.92 -1.37
CA GLN A 20 16.74 -42.94 -2.34
C GLN A 20 15.22 -42.91 -2.36
N ARG A 21 14.53 -44.06 -2.31
CA ARG A 21 13.06 -44.11 -2.19
C ARG A 21 12.54 -43.51 -0.89
N ARG A 22 13.22 -43.68 0.25
CA ARG A 22 12.86 -43.02 1.52
C ARG A 22 13.11 -41.52 1.50
N CYS A 23 14.19 -41.05 0.88
CA CYS A 23 14.50 -39.63 0.72
C CYS A 23 13.54 -38.96 -0.29
N LEU A 24 13.18 -39.66 -1.38
CA LEU A 24 12.12 -39.25 -2.29
C LEU A 24 10.74 -39.31 -1.63
N HIS A 25 10.41 -40.30 -0.79
CA HIS A 25 9.16 -40.32 -0.02
C HIS A 25 9.11 -39.20 1.01
N GLY A 26 10.23 -38.85 1.66
CA GLY A 26 10.32 -37.71 2.56
C GLY A 26 10.16 -36.38 1.84
N LYS A 27 10.79 -36.20 0.68
CA LYS A 27 10.60 -35.02 -0.19
C LYS A 27 9.21 -34.97 -0.82
N LEU A 28 8.64 -36.11 -1.22
CA LEU A 28 7.29 -36.21 -1.76
C LEU A 28 6.25 -35.96 -0.67
N ASN A 29 6.47 -36.39 0.58
CA ASN A 29 5.62 -36.03 1.72
C ASN A 29 5.78 -34.56 2.10
N TYR A 30 6.97 -33.96 2.00
CA TYR A 30 7.16 -32.52 2.22
C TYR A 30 6.52 -31.70 1.09
N ILE A 31 6.58 -32.17 -0.15
CA ILE A 31 5.90 -31.58 -1.31
C ILE A 31 4.39 -31.85 -1.25
N LEU A 32 3.92 -32.99 -0.74
CA LEU A 32 2.50 -33.29 -0.52
C LEU A 32 1.94 -32.58 0.72
N GLN A 33 2.76 -32.26 1.71
CA GLN A 33 2.41 -31.45 2.87
C GLN A 33 2.45 -29.96 2.51
N ALA A 34 3.40 -29.53 1.68
CA ALA A 34 3.39 -28.22 1.05
C ALA A 34 2.24 -28.09 0.03
N LEU A 35 1.92 -29.13 -0.75
CA LEU A 35 0.76 -29.17 -1.64
C LEU A 35 -0.54 -29.27 -0.83
N ARG A 36 -0.59 -29.98 0.32
CA ARG A 36 -1.75 -29.96 1.22
C ARG A 36 -1.91 -28.63 1.95
N MET A 37 -0.82 -27.95 2.32
CA MET A 37 -0.82 -26.58 2.86
C MET A 37 -1.17 -25.55 1.78
N VAL A 38 -0.85 -25.82 0.51
CA VAL A 38 -1.25 -25.02 -0.66
C VAL A 38 -2.69 -25.35 -1.13
N ILE A 39 -3.27 -26.48 -0.70
CA ILE A 39 -4.61 -26.94 -1.14
C ILE A 39 -5.71 -26.79 -0.07
N THR A 40 -5.37 -26.47 1.18
CA THR A 40 -6.37 -25.97 2.15
C THR A 40 -6.15 -24.50 2.51
N MET A 41 -5.73 -23.68 1.54
CA MET A 41 -6.24 -22.32 1.47
C MET A 41 -7.45 -22.39 0.56
N TYR A 42 -8.66 -22.34 1.11
CA TYR A 42 -9.81 -21.94 0.33
C TYR A 42 -9.60 -20.48 -0.07
N ILE A 43 -8.86 -20.25 -1.17
CA ILE A 43 -9.01 -19.03 -1.95
C ILE A 43 -10.42 -19.15 -2.50
N MET A 44 -11.40 -18.60 -1.78
CA MET A 44 -12.71 -18.33 -2.33
C MET A 44 -12.49 -17.24 -3.37
N GLN A 45 -12.07 -17.67 -4.56
CA GLN A 45 -11.94 -16.86 -5.76
C GLN A 45 -13.34 -16.63 -6.31
N ASN A 46 -14.23 -16.10 -5.47
CA ASN A 46 -15.62 -15.93 -5.83
C ASN A 46 -15.90 -14.46 -6.12
N ASP A 47 -16.35 -14.32 -7.37
CA ASP A 47 -17.13 -13.25 -7.95
C ASP A 47 -16.30 -12.12 -8.58
N TYR A 48 -16.19 -12.20 -9.91
CA TYR A 48 -16.13 -10.99 -10.73
C TYR A 48 -17.26 -10.07 -10.25
N ILE A 49 -16.90 -8.97 -9.61
CA ILE A 49 -17.89 -8.06 -9.06
C ILE A 49 -18.33 -7.12 -10.19
N ASP A 50 -19.65 -7.08 -10.42
CA ASP A 50 -20.34 -6.32 -11.48
C ASP A 50 -19.83 -4.86 -11.63
N ASN A 51 -20.14 -4.23 -12.77
CA ASN A 51 -19.79 -2.87 -13.19
C ASN A 51 -20.13 -1.74 -12.18
N LYS A 52 -20.75 -2.05 -11.03
CA LYS A 52 -21.02 -1.13 -9.93
C LYS A 52 -19.76 -0.73 -9.14
N TYR A 53 -18.70 -1.54 -9.17
CA TYR A 53 -17.45 -1.29 -8.43
C TYR A 53 -16.31 -0.84 -9.34
N THR A 54 -16.65 -0.04 -10.35
CA THR A 54 -15.66 0.67 -11.14
C THR A 54 -14.88 1.62 -10.24
N LYS A 55 -13.55 1.61 -10.39
CA LYS A 55 -12.66 2.53 -9.70
C LYS A 55 -13.12 3.97 -9.89
N TYR A 56 -13.15 4.73 -8.81
CA TYR A 56 -13.43 6.16 -8.86
C TYR A 56 -12.37 6.88 -9.71
N GLN A 57 -12.83 7.55 -10.77
CA GLN A 57 -11.99 8.36 -11.65
C GLN A 57 -12.10 9.83 -11.26
N SER A 58 -10.97 10.47 -11.00
CA SER A 58 -10.91 11.89 -10.69
C SER A 58 -9.59 12.45 -11.17
N ARG A 59 -9.65 13.43 -12.08
CA ARG A 59 -8.44 14.10 -12.60
C ARG A 59 -7.53 14.62 -11.48
N LEU A 60 -8.12 15.04 -10.35
CA LEU A 60 -7.37 15.51 -9.19
C LEU A 60 -6.65 14.37 -8.48
N LEU A 61 -7.28 13.21 -8.35
CA LEU A 61 -6.65 12.03 -7.75
C LEU A 61 -5.60 11.43 -8.69
N ASP A 62 -5.95 11.28 -9.98
CA ASP A 62 -5.07 10.78 -11.03
C ASP A 62 -3.78 11.61 -11.13
N PHE A 63 -3.88 12.93 -10.93
CA PHE A 63 -2.72 13.82 -10.85
C PHE A 63 -1.71 13.38 -9.78
N TYR A 64 -2.15 12.85 -8.64
CA TYR A 64 -1.25 12.45 -7.56
C TYR A 64 -0.81 11.00 -7.62
N ILE A 65 -1.72 10.08 -7.90
CA ILE A 65 -1.48 8.64 -7.76
C ILE A 65 -1.48 7.87 -9.09
N GLY A 66 -1.57 8.55 -10.23
CA GLY A 66 -1.61 7.91 -11.56
C GLY A 66 -3.00 7.43 -11.97
N ASN A 67 -3.23 7.31 -13.28
CA ASN A 67 -4.52 6.89 -13.84
C ASN A 67 -4.68 5.35 -13.78
N ILE A 68 -5.93 4.89 -13.90
CA ILE A 68 -6.39 3.50 -13.91
C ILE A 68 -5.63 2.59 -14.88
N ASP A 69 -5.29 3.08 -16.07
CA ASP A 69 -4.63 2.27 -17.10
C ASP A 69 -3.16 1.97 -16.75
N SER A 70 -2.56 2.76 -15.86
CA SER A 70 -1.12 2.69 -15.58
C SER A 70 -0.76 2.21 -14.18
N SER A 71 -1.71 2.22 -13.23
CA SER A 71 -1.43 1.98 -11.81
C SER A 71 -2.31 0.88 -11.24
N LYS A 72 -1.67 -0.13 -10.63
CA LYS A 72 -2.34 -1.22 -9.92
C LYS A 72 -2.80 -0.72 -8.55
N ILE A 73 -4.11 -0.58 -8.38
CA ILE A 73 -4.71 -0.05 -7.15
C ILE A 73 -5.54 -1.13 -6.48
N GLY A 74 -5.38 -1.25 -5.15
CA GLY A 74 -6.26 -2.06 -4.32
C GLY A 74 -6.87 -1.28 -3.15
N VAL A 75 -7.97 -1.80 -2.61
CA VAL A 75 -8.59 -1.37 -1.36
C VAL A 75 -8.51 -2.54 -0.40
N LEU A 76 -8.07 -2.31 0.84
CA LEU A 76 -8.02 -3.39 1.83
C LEU A 76 -8.54 -2.99 3.20
N ASP A 77 -8.93 -4.02 3.93
CA ASP A 77 -9.30 -4.02 5.33
C ASP A 77 -8.92 -5.38 5.95
N ILE A 78 -8.59 -5.40 7.24
CA ILE A 78 -8.23 -6.63 7.95
C ILE A 78 -9.10 -6.88 9.19
N GLU A 79 -9.37 -8.15 9.44
CA GLU A 79 -9.89 -8.61 10.73
C GLU A 79 -8.77 -9.26 11.54
N THR A 80 -8.84 -9.06 12.86
CA THR A 80 -7.82 -9.53 13.81
C THR A 80 -8.50 -10.04 15.06
N THR A 81 -7.80 -10.86 15.87
CA THR A 81 -8.33 -11.30 17.18
C THR A 81 -8.30 -10.21 18.26
N GLY A 82 -8.01 -8.96 17.89
CA GLY A 82 -7.98 -7.81 18.79
C GLY A 82 -7.01 -6.72 18.31
N LEU A 83 -7.02 -5.56 18.98
CA LEU A 83 -6.38 -4.35 18.46
C LEU A 83 -4.85 -4.31 18.53
N SER A 84 -4.22 -5.19 19.31
CA SER A 84 -2.79 -5.15 19.56
C SER A 84 -2.07 -6.22 18.73
N PRO A 85 -1.30 -5.86 17.69
CA PRO A 85 -0.60 -6.86 16.87
C PRO A 85 0.49 -7.64 17.62
N ARG A 86 0.85 -7.21 18.84
CA ARG A 86 1.79 -7.94 19.71
C ARG A 86 1.15 -9.15 20.37
N THR A 87 -0.16 -9.12 20.59
CA THR A 87 -0.90 -10.11 21.38
C THR A 87 -2.04 -10.75 20.59
N SER A 88 -2.50 -10.11 19.53
CA SER A 88 -3.55 -10.57 18.63
C SER A 88 -2.96 -11.07 17.32
N GLN A 89 -3.76 -11.86 16.61
CA GLN A 89 -3.41 -12.52 15.36
C GLN A 89 -4.22 -11.95 14.19
N PHE A 90 -3.64 -12.00 13.00
CA PHE A 90 -4.34 -11.75 11.74
C PHE A 90 -5.25 -12.95 11.42
N ILE A 91 -6.51 -12.68 11.06
CA ILE A 91 -7.50 -13.76 10.79
C ILE A 91 -8.16 -13.62 9.41
N LEU A 92 -8.33 -12.41 8.91
CA LEU A 92 -8.92 -12.16 7.60
C LEU A 92 -8.26 -10.94 6.97
N GLY A 93 -7.89 -11.05 5.71
CA GLY A 93 -7.57 -9.90 4.87
C GLY A 93 -8.53 -9.85 3.68
N GLY A 94 -9.24 -8.75 3.53
CA GLY A 94 -10.02 -8.45 2.33
C GLY A 94 -9.23 -7.51 1.42
N LEU A 95 -9.15 -7.85 0.13
CA LEU A 95 -8.43 -7.06 -0.86
C LEU A 95 -9.25 -6.96 -2.15
N LEU A 96 -9.77 -5.78 -2.44
CA LEU A 96 -10.38 -5.46 -3.73
C LEU A 96 -9.30 -4.91 -4.66
N ILE A 97 -9.03 -5.59 -5.77
CA ILE A 97 -8.04 -5.18 -6.78
C ILE A 97 -8.80 -4.66 -8.01
N TYR A 98 -8.53 -3.41 -8.41
CA TYR A 98 -9.08 -2.87 -9.65
C TYR A 98 -8.36 -3.45 -10.87
N THR A 99 -9.12 -3.79 -11.90
CA THR A 99 -8.63 -4.33 -13.18
C THR A 99 -9.22 -3.52 -14.34
N ASP A 100 -8.71 -3.72 -15.56
CA ASP A 100 -9.20 -3.04 -16.76
C ASP A 100 -10.71 -3.27 -17.01
N SER A 101 -11.25 -4.39 -16.52
CA SER A 101 -12.64 -4.81 -16.72
C SER A 101 -13.52 -4.68 -15.47
N GLY A 102 -13.04 -4.08 -14.38
CA GLY A 102 -13.81 -3.92 -13.14
C GLY A 102 -12.96 -4.05 -11.88
N ALA A 103 -13.36 -4.94 -10.97
CA ALA A 103 -12.62 -5.23 -9.76
C ALA A 103 -12.80 -6.68 -9.32
N THR A 104 -11.79 -7.21 -8.62
CA THR A 104 -11.80 -8.56 -8.04
C THR A 104 -11.59 -8.44 -6.54
N LEU A 105 -12.55 -8.89 -5.73
CA LEU A 105 -12.36 -9.04 -4.30
C LEU A 105 -11.72 -10.40 -4.02
N LYS A 106 -10.69 -10.40 -3.17
CA LYS A 106 -10.09 -11.60 -2.63
C LYS A 106 -10.13 -11.53 -1.11
N GLN A 107 -10.47 -12.65 -0.49
CA GLN A 107 -10.51 -12.77 0.95
C GLN A 107 -9.62 -13.93 1.39
N TYR A 108 -8.77 -13.66 2.38
CA TYR A 108 -7.78 -14.59 2.90
C TYR A 108 -8.12 -14.87 4.36
N PHE A 109 -8.86 -15.94 4.60
CA PHE A 109 -9.37 -16.30 5.92
C PHE A 109 -8.55 -17.44 6.52
N ALA A 110 -8.08 -17.25 7.76
CA ALA A 110 -7.47 -18.30 8.55
C ALA A 110 -8.58 -19.09 9.26
N GLU A 111 -8.74 -20.38 8.97
CA GLU A 111 -9.76 -21.23 9.62
C GLU A 111 -9.32 -21.70 11.02
N SER A 112 -8.03 -21.56 11.32
CA SER A 112 -7.46 -21.78 12.64
C SER A 112 -6.38 -20.75 13.00
N LEU A 113 -5.99 -20.68 14.27
CA LEU A 113 -4.93 -19.76 14.72
C LEU A 113 -3.54 -20.15 14.19
N GLU A 114 -3.34 -21.41 13.83
CA GLU A 114 -2.11 -21.94 13.26
C GLU A 114 -1.90 -21.52 11.80
N GLU A 115 -3.00 -21.24 11.08
CA GLU A 115 -2.99 -20.84 9.66
C GLU A 115 -2.64 -19.37 9.42
N GLU A 116 -2.52 -18.57 10.50
CA GLU A 116 -2.22 -17.13 10.41
C GLU A 116 -1.04 -16.85 9.48
N LYS A 117 0.04 -17.62 9.61
CA LYS A 117 1.28 -17.36 8.87
C LYS A 117 1.09 -17.53 7.36
N ASP A 118 0.48 -18.62 6.94
CA ASP A 118 0.31 -18.93 5.52
C ASP A 118 -0.74 -18.02 4.89
N THR A 119 -1.83 -17.75 5.62
CA THR A 119 -2.87 -16.79 5.22
C THR A 119 -2.29 -15.39 5.02
N LEU A 120 -1.46 -14.93 5.97
CA LEU A 120 -0.81 -13.63 5.90
C LEU A 120 0.19 -13.54 4.74
N ILE A 121 0.98 -14.59 4.50
CA ILE A 121 1.91 -14.65 3.35
C ILE A 121 1.14 -14.44 2.05
N ALA A 122 0.06 -15.18 1.85
CA ALA A 122 -0.73 -15.09 0.63
C ALA A 122 -1.39 -13.73 0.42
N PHE A 123 -1.89 -13.12 1.49
CA PHE A 123 -2.44 -11.77 1.46
C PHE A 123 -1.37 -10.72 1.09
N LEU A 124 -0.19 -10.82 1.70
CA LEU A 124 0.93 -9.90 1.45
C LEU A 124 1.50 -10.03 0.04
N ASP A 125 1.52 -11.24 -0.54
CA ASP A 125 1.99 -11.46 -1.91
C ASP A 125 1.12 -10.73 -2.94
N ASP A 126 -0.20 -10.69 -2.72
CA ASP A 126 -1.10 -9.94 -3.56
C ASP A 126 -0.97 -8.42 -3.38
N ILE A 127 -0.83 -7.95 -2.14
CA ILE A 127 -0.60 -6.52 -1.85
C ILE A 127 0.71 -6.02 -2.47
N LYS A 128 1.77 -6.84 -2.45
CA LYS A 128 3.10 -6.46 -2.96
C LYS A 128 3.09 -6.05 -4.42
N ASN A 129 2.15 -6.61 -5.20
CA ASN A 129 2.02 -6.36 -6.62
C ASN A 129 1.29 -5.05 -6.96
N LEU A 130 0.82 -4.31 -5.96
CA LEU A 130 0.13 -3.04 -6.13
C LEU A 130 1.11 -1.85 -6.12
N ASP A 131 0.68 -0.77 -6.75
CA ASP A 131 1.34 0.54 -6.69
C ASP A 131 0.74 1.39 -5.57
N ILE A 132 -0.59 1.33 -5.43
CA ILE A 132 -1.34 2.02 -4.39
C ILE A 132 -2.27 1.06 -3.66
N VAL A 133 -2.33 1.23 -2.35
CA VAL A 133 -3.36 0.65 -1.49
C VAL A 133 -4.18 1.75 -0.84
N ILE A 134 -5.50 1.62 -0.87
CA ILE A 134 -6.44 2.52 -0.22
C ILE A 134 -6.88 1.85 1.07
N THR A 135 -6.81 2.61 2.17
CA THR A 135 -7.21 2.14 3.50
C THR A 135 -7.99 3.21 4.24
N TYR A 136 -8.67 2.83 5.32
CA TYR A 136 -9.28 3.77 6.25
C TYR A 136 -8.62 3.66 7.62
N ASN A 137 -7.76 4.62 7.98
CA ASN A 137 -6.91 4.55 9.17
C ASN A 137 -5.89 3.40 9.15
N GLY A 138 -5.61 2.83 7.97
CA GLY A 138 -4.69 1.72 7.80
C GLY A 138 -3.24 2.06 8.07
N LYS A 139 -2.84 3.35 8.02
CA LYS A 139 -1.48 3.74 8.44
C LYS A 139 -1.24 3.42 9.92
N HIS A 140 -2.25 3.62 10.76
CA HIS A 140 -2.14 3.42 12.21
C HIS A 140 -2.60 2.02 12.64
N PHE A 141 -3.52 1.42 11.90
CA PHE A 141 -4.06 0.10 12.20
C PHE A 141 -3.56 -0.96 11.21
N ASP A 142 -4.22 -1.16 10.07
CA ASP A 142 -4.04 -2.29 9.15
C ASP A 142 -2.58 -2.56 8.77
N LEU A 143 -1.91 -1.60 8.13
CA LEU A 143 -0.54 -1.76 7.63
C LEU A 143 0.46 -1.88 8.78
N ASN A 144 0.21 -1.18 9.89
CA ASN A 144 1.04 -1.31 11.09
C ASN A 144 0.86 -2.69 11.76
N PHE A 145 -0.37 -3.23 11.74
CA PHE A 145 -0.68 -4.55 12.25
C PHE A 145 0.06 -5.60 11.42
N LEU A 146 -0.11 -5.57 10.09
CA LEU A 146 0.59 -6.45 9.15
C LEU A 146 2.11 -6.38 9.35
N LYS A 147 2.68 -5.16 9.45
CA LYS A 147 4.13 -4.97 9.70
C LYS A 147 4.60 -5.65 10.98
N ILE A 148 3.90 -5.47 12.09
CA ILE A 148 4.29 -6.08 13.36
C ILE A 148 4.10 -7.61 13.32
N ARG A 149 3.05 -8.11 12.66
CA ARG A 149 2.84 -9.56 12.48
C ARG A 149 3.93 -10.20 11.62
N MET A 150 4.34 -9.56 10.52
CA MET A 150 5.47 -10.00 9.70
C MET A 150 6.75 -10.17 10.53
N GLN A 151 7.07 -9.16 11.35
CA GLN A 151 8.23 -9.21 12.24
C GLN A 151 8.13 -10.34 13.27
N ARG A 152 6.95 -10.57 13.86
CA ARG A 152 6.73 -11.65 14.85
C ARG A 152 6.81 -13.05 14.25
N LEU A 153 6.34 -13.20 13.02
CA LEU A 153 6.33 -14.47 12.29
C LEU A 153 7.63 -14.72 11.52
N ASN A 154 8.55 -13.75 11.53
CA ASN A 154 9.81 -13.75 10.80
C ASN A 154 9.62 -14.02 9.30
N ILE A 155 8.69 -13.29 8.68
CA ILE A 155 8.40 -13.33 7.24
C ILE A 155 8.63 -11.96 6.63
N TYR A 156 9.08 -11.95 5.37
CA TYR A 156 9.34 -10.75 4.56
C TYR A 156 10.02 -9.59 5.32
N PRO A 157 11.27 -9.76 5.81
CA PRO A 157 11.99 -8.73 6.56
C PRO A 157 12.17 -7.41 5.77
N ASP A 158 12.28 -7.52 4.45
CA ASP A 158 12.45 -6.39 3.52
C ASP A 158 11.14 -6.06 2.78
N TYR A 159 9.98 -6.35 3.39
CA TYR A 159 8.68 -6.05 2.78
C TYR A 159 8.46 -4.54 2.72
N GLN A 160 8.18 -4.05 1.52
CA GLN A 160 7.77 -2.68 1.31
C GLN A 160 6.34 -2.62 0.83
N PHE A 161 5.52 -1.86 1.55
CA PHE A 161 4.13 -1.66 1.19
C PHE A 161 4.02 -0.73 -0.04
N PRO A 162 2.97 -0.92 -0.87
CA PRO A 162 2.52 0.09 -1.83
C PRO A 162 2.27 1.44 -1.17
N TYR A 163 2.16 2.50 -1.97
CA TYR A 163 1.76 3.81 -1.44
C TYR A 163 0.38 3.72 -0.78
N ASN A 164 0.30 4.12 0.49
CA ASN A 164 -0.95 4.07 1.24
C ASN A 164 -1.72 5.38 1.12
N LEU A 165 -2.84 5.35 0.41
CA LEU A 165 -3.84 6.42 0.42
C LEU A 165 -4.81 6.18 1.58
N ASP A 166 -4.47 6.72 2.76
CA ASP A 166 -5.29 6.62 3.97
C ASP A 166 -6.36 7.71 4.00
N LEU A 167 -7.63 7.33 3.76
CA LEU A 167 -8.74 8.28 3.70
C LEU A 167 -9.01 8.97 5.03
N TYR A 168 -8.80 8.28 6.16
CA TYR A 168 -9.00 8.89 7.47
C TYR A 168 -8.06 10.08 7.70
N LEU A 169 -6.79 9.97 7.29
CA LEU A 169 -5.81 11.05 7.46
C LEU A 169 -6.11 12.26 6.58
N LEU A 170 -6.54 12.02 5.34
CA LEU A 170 -7.01 13.06 4.43
C LEU A 170 -8.18 13.83 5.07
N LEU A 171 -9.19 13.11 5.55
CA LEU A 171 -10.38 13.73 6.14
C LEU A 171 -10.06 14.45 7.47
N ASN A 172 -9.30 13.81 8.36
CA ASN A 172 -9.06 14.33 9.70
C ASN A 172 -8.21 15.61 9.72
N GLY A 173 -7.25 15.74 8.79
CA GLY A 173 -6.35 16.90 8.71
C GLY A 173 -6.76 17.96 7.69
N HIS A 174 -7.52 17.58 6.66
CA HIS A 174 -7.65 18.39 5.43
C HIS A 174 -9.08 18.53 4.91
N SER A 175 -10.09 18.11 5.67
CA SER A 175 -11.51 18.33 5.34
C SER A 175 -12.23 19.18 6.37
N SER A 176 -13.37 19.77 5.98
CA SER A 176 -14.30 20.37 6.93
C SER A 176 -15.12 19.34 7.70
N LEU A 177 -15.13 18.07 7.27
CA LEU A 177 -16.00 17.03 7.83
C LEU A 177 -15.74 16.79 9.31
N ARG A 178 -14.49 16.96 9.77
CA ARG A 178 -14.15 16.85 11.20
C ARG A 178 -14.93 17.83 12.08
N LYS A 179 -15.32 18.98 11.54
CA LYS A 179 -16.12 19.99 12.25
C LYS A 179 -17.62 19.73 12.16
N LEU A 180 -18.06 18.94 11.18
CA LEU A 180 -19.47 18.70 10.87
C LEU A 180 -19.99 17.39 11.46
N LEU A 181 -19.15 16.35 11.49
CA LEU A 181 -19.52 15.02 11.91
C LEU A 181 -19.19 14.76 13.39
N PRO A 182 -19.96 13.91 14.08
CA PRO A 182 -19.70 13.58 15.49
C PRO A 182 -18.37 12.85 15.68
N ASN A 183 -17.93 12.12 14.65
CA ASN A 183 -16.63 11.46 14.55
C ASN A 183 -16.33 11.16 13.08
N LEU A 184 -15.09 10.75 12.81
CA LEU A 184 -14.65 10.30 11.49
C LEU A 184 -14.45 8.78 11.47
N LYS A 185 -15.33 8.00 12.12
CA LYS A 185 -15.38 6.55 11.87
C LYS A 185 -15.91 6.32 10.46
N GLN A 186 -15.43 5.27 9.78
CA GLN A 186 -15.79 4.98 8.39
C GLN A 186 -17.31 4.97 8.18
N LYS A 187 -18.06 4.19 8.98
CA LYS A 187 -19.54 4.15 8.96
C LYS A 187 -20.20 5.53 9.10
N THR A 188 -19.65 6.43 9.91
CA THR A 188 -20.20 7.81 10.05
C THR A 188 -20.03 8.62 8.77
N VAL A 189 -18.88 8.48 8.11
CA VAL A 189 -18.58 9.17 6.85
C VAL A 189 -19.37 8.55 5.69
N GLU A 190 -19.47 7.23 5.63
CA GLU A 190 -20.35 6.50 4.68
C GLU A 190 -21.79 7.01 4.77
N ASN A 191 -22.32 7.13 5.99
CA ASN A 191 -23.67 7.65 6.23
C ASN A 191 -23.85 9.08 5.74
N PHE A 192 -22.87 9.94 6.00
CA PHE A 192 -22.86 11.31 5.49
C PHE A 192 -22.85 11.36 3.95
N MET A 193 -22.15 10.42 3.31
CA MET A 193 -22.09 10.30 1.85
C MET A 193 -23.30 9.59 1.24
N GLY A 194 -24.27 9.15 2.04
CA GLY A 194 -25.48 8.47 1.57
C GLY A 194 -25.26 7.02 1.15
N LEU A 195 -24.18 6.38 1.62
CA LEU A 195 -23.80 5.01 1.24
C LEU A 195 -24.37 3.93 2.19
N TRP A 196 -25.19 4.31 3.17
CA TRP A 196 -25.69 3.37 4.18
C TRP A 196 -26.48 2.19 3.59
N SER A 197 -27.31 2.44 2.57
CA SER A 197 -28.14 1.40 1.95
C SER A 197 -27.35 0.33 1.19
N ALA A 198 -26.04 0.51 1.02
CA ALA A 198 -25.18 -0.46 0.36
C ALA A 198 -24.60 -1.51 1.32
N ARG A 199 -24.74 -1.34 2.66
CA ARG A 199 -24.35 -2.35 3.64
C ARG A 199 -25.38 -3.46 3.75
N THR A 200 -24.91 -4.69 3.92
CA THR A 200 -25.74 -5.86 4.26
C THR A 200 -25.57 -6.29 5.72
N ASP A 201 -24.54 -5.79 6.42
CA ASP A 201 -24.27 -6.10 7.83
C ASP A 201 -24.13 -4.86 8.74
N GLU A 202 -24.43 -5.03 10.03
CA GLU A 202 -24.27 -4.02 11.09
C GLU A 202 -23.18 -4.40 12.12
N ILE A 203 -22.39 -5.43 11.84
CA ILE A 203 -21.44 -6.02 12.78
C ILE A 203 -20.35 -5.00 13.13
N SER A 204 -20.00 -4.92 14.40
CA SER A 204 -18.85 -4.15 14.89
C SER A 204 -17.60 -5.02 14.95
N GLY A 205 -16.41 -4.40 14.91
CA GLY A 205 -15.16 -5.15 15.03
C GLY A 205 -15.03 -5.96 16.33
N ALA A 206 -15.68 -5.55 17.42
CA ALA A 206 -15.70 -6.34 18.66
C ALA A 206 -16.55 -7.62 18.50
N GLU A 207 -17.69 -7.50 17.82
CA GLU A 207 -18.56 -8.65 17.51
C GLU A 207 -17.88 -9.59 16.51
N SER A 208 -17.14 -9.07 15.52
CA SER A 208 -16.33 -9.86 14.58
C SER A 208 -15.34 -10.77 15.32
N VAL A 209 -14.64 -10.24 16.34
CA VAL A 209 -13.73 -11.02 17.21
C VAL A 209 -14.47 -12.14 17.96
N GLU A 210 -15.62 -11.84 18.56
CA GLU A 210 -16.42 -12.84 19.29
C GLU A 210 -16.97 -13.92 18.36
N MET A 211 -17.39 -13.56 17.15
CA MET A 211 -17.81 -14.50 16.12
C MET A 211 -16.68 -15.43 15.72
N TYR A 212 -15.46 -14.91 15.52
CA TYR A 212 -14.30 -15.74 15.20
C TYR A 212 -13.94 -16.70 16.33
N GLN A 213 -13.98 -16.26 17.59
CA GLN A 213 -13.75 -17.14 18.74
C GLN A 213 -14.77 -18.29 18.80
N ARG A 214 -16.05 -18.01 18.51
CA ARG A 214 -17.09 -19.04 18.41
C ARG A 214 -16.87 -19.95 17.20
N PHE A 215 -16.43 -19.40 16.08
CA PHE A 215 -16.10 -20.17 14.88
C PHE A 215 -14.99 -21.18 15.16
N LEU A 216 -13.91 -20.80 15.86
CA LEU A 216 -12.82 -21.73 16.19
C LEU A 216 -13.29 -22.99 16.94
N VAL A 217 -14.32 -22.86 17.79
CA VAL A 217 -14.89 -23.99 18.56
C VAL A 217 -15.92 -24.77 17.75
N THR A 218 -16.79 -24.07 17.03
CA THR A 218 -17.97 -24.67 16.39
C THR A 218 -17.73 -25.11 14.95
N GLN A 219 -16.73 -24.53 14.29
CA GLN A 219 -16.48 -24.63 12.85
C GLN A 219 -17.76 -24.36 12.04
N SER A 220 -18.57 -23.40 12.51
CA SER A 220 -19.87 -23.09 11.92
C SER A 220 -19.71 -22.34 10.60
N GLU A 221 -20.21 -22.95 9.53
CA GLU A 221 -20.29 -22.34 8.19
C GLU A 221 -21.00 -20.98 8.18
N GLU A 222 -22.03 -20.83 9.00
CA GLU A 222 -22.77 -19.56 9.09
C GLU A 222 -21.92 -18.46 9.76
N LEU A 223 -21.16 -18.79 10.81
CA LEU A 223 -20.23 -17.82 11.41
C LEU A 223 -19.13 -17.43 10.43
N ARG A 224 -18.57 -18.40 9.70
CA ARG A 224 -17.60 -18.14 8.63
C ARG A 224 -18.18 -17.18 7.60
N ARG A 225 -19.38 -17.47 7.09
CA ARG A 225 -20.08 -16.64 6.11
C ARG A 225 -20.31 -15.22 6.61
N LEU A 226 -20.72 -15.04 7.87
CA LEU A 226 -20.96 -13.72 8.47
C LEU A 226 -19.68 -12.89 8.62
N ILE A 227 -18.59 -13.50 9.08
CA ILE A 227 -17.27 -12.84 9.21
C ILE A 227 -16.77 -12.40 7.83
N MET A 228 -16.83 -13.30 6.83
CA MET A 228 -16.43 -12.97 5.46
C MET A 228 -17.33 -11.88 4.87
N LEU A 229 -18.65 -11.92 5.09
CA LEU A 229 -19.58 -10.90 4.59
C LEU A 229 -19.25 -9.53 5.17
N HIS A 230 -19.00 -9.44 6.48
CA HIS A 230 -18.63 -8.18 7.15
C HIS A 230 -17.40 -7.52 6.51
N ASN A 231 -16.32 -8.28 6.38
CA ASN A 231 -15.08 -7.78 5.78
C ASN A 231 -15.28 -7.43 4.29
N SER A 232 -16.06 -8.22 3.53
CA SER A 232 -16.35 -7.89 2.14
C SER A 232 -17.13 -6.56 2.02
N ASP A 233 -18.11 -6.33 2.89
CA ASP A 233 -18.88 -5.10 2.92
C ASP A 233 -18.00 -3.90 3.30
N ASP A 234 -17.10 -4.04 4.28
CA ASP A 234 -16.20 -2.94 4.68
C ASP A 234 -15.21 -2.55 3.57
N VAL A 235 -14.63 -3.53 2.85
CA VAL A 235 -13.76 -3.27 1.69
C VAL A 235 -14.54 -2.62 0.55
N LEU A 236 -15.72 -3.14 0.22
CA LEU A 236 -16.56 -2.65 -0.86
C LEU A 236 -17.08 -1.24 -0.57
N GLN A 237 -17.50 -0.96 0.67
CA GLN A 237 -17.94 0.37 1.08
C GLN A 237 -16.79 1.37 1.07
N LEU A 238 -15.61 0.98 1.54
CA LEU A 238 -14.43 1.82 1.46
C LEU A 238 -14.09 2.18 0.01
N SER A 239 -14.23 1.23 -0.92
CA SER A 239 -14.01 1.46 -2.35
C SER A 239 -14.96 2.54 -2.91
N GLN A 240 -16.22 2.53 -2.47
CA GLN A 240 -17.25 3.50 -2.87
C GLN A 240 -17.11 4.85 -2.15
N LEU A 241 -16.32 4.93 -1.08
CA LEU A 241 -16.15 6.14 -0.29
C LEU A 241 -15.19 7.16 -0.92
N LEU A 242 -14.39 6.77 -1.92
CA LEU A 242 -13.42 7.65 -2.60
C LEU A 242 -13.94 9.04 -3.03
N PRO A 243 -15.19 9.23 -3.49
CA PRO A 243 -15.73 10.56 -3.77
C PRO A 243 -15.72 11.54 -2.58
N VAL A 244 -15.59 11.04 -1.34
CA VAL A 244 -15.43 11.88 -0.14
C VAL A 244 -14.20 12.79 -0.23
N LEU A 245 -13.21 12.44 -1.05
CA LEU A 245 -12.02 13.26 -1.29
C LEU A 245 -12.38 14.65 -1.82
N GLU A 246 -13.49 14.81 -2.53
CA GLU A 246 -14.00 16.11 -2.97
C GLU A 246 -14.40 17.04 -1.81
N LYS A 247 -14.56 16.50 -0.60
CA LYS A 247 -14.83 17.28 0.62
C LYS A 247 -13.55 17.73 1.33
N SER A 248 -12.38 17.48 0.73
CA SER A 248 -11.06 17.80 1.29
C SER A 248 -10.30 18.78 0.40
N ASP A 249 -9.43 19.58 1.03
CA ASP A 249 -8.37 20.31 0.32
C ASP A 249 -7.27 19.30 -0.07
N ILE A 250 -7.48 18.65 -1.22
CA ILE A 250 -6.65 17.54 -1.69
C ILE A 250 -5.19 17.96 -1.90
N HIS A 251 -4.95 19.18 -2.39
CA HIS A 251 -3.60 19.68 -2.63
C HIS A 251 -2.85 19.90 -1.32
N LYS A 252 -3.49 20.49 -0.31
CA LYS A 252 -2.92 20.61 1.02
C LYS A 252 -2.65 19.25 1.65
N ALA A 253 -3.56 18.30 1.43
CA ALA A 253 -3.46 16.98 1.98
C ALA A 253 -2.25 16.22 1.41
N PHE A 254 -2.10 16.17 0.08
CA PHE A 254 -0.93 15.54 -0.55
C PHE A 254 0.38 16.30 -0.27
N PHE A 255 0.35 17.63 -0.13
CA PHE A 255 1.53 18.37 0.33
C PHE A 255 1.98 17.93 1.73
N SER A 256 1.02 17.66 2.62
CA SER A 256 1.28 17.37 4.03
C SER A 256 1.55 15.89 4.31
N LEU A 257 0.84 15.01 3.62
CA LEU A 257 0.91 13.56 3.81
C LEU A 257 1.89 12.88 2.86
N GLY A 258 2.22 13.52 1.73
CA GLY A 258 3.08 12.95 0.71
C GLY A 258 2.33 12.31 -0.45
N PHE A 259 3.04 12.07 -1.55
CA PHE A 259 2.54 11.44 -2.78
C PHE A 259 3.63 10.63 -3.49
N PRO A 260 3.25 9.62 -4.30
CA PRO A 260 4.19 8.83 -5.07
C PRO A 260 4.60 9.52 -6.39
N ILE A 261 5.84 9.24 -6.84
CA ILE A 261 6.37 9.59 -8.16
C ILE A 261 7.33 8.45 -8.58
N GLY A 262 6.89 7.60 -9.50
CA GLY A 262 7.63 6.37 -9.84
C GLY A 262 7.92 5.55 -8.58
N ASP A 263 9.18 5.19 -8.36
CA ASP A 263 9.64 4.45 -7.18
C ASP A 263 9.88 5.33 -5.94
N LEU A 264 9.58 6.64 -6.00
CA LEU A 264 9.76 7.55 -4.87
C LEU A 264 8.43 7.84 -4.19
N HIS A 265 8.43 7.83 -2.87
CA HIS A 265 7.33 8.36 -2.06
C HIS A 265 7.82 9.59 -1.31
N ILE A 266 7.39 10.77 -1.75
CA ILE A 266 7.64 12.02 -1.03
C ILE A 266 6.83 11.95 0.25
N SER A 267 7.46 12.16 1.41
CA SER A 267 6.79 12.14 2.72
C SER A 267 6.81 13.48 3.44
N LYS A 268 7.68 14.40 3.01
CA LYS A 268 7.81 15.72 3.64
C LYS A 268 8.34 16.77 2.67
N ILE A 269 7.71 17.95 2.72
CA ILE A 269 8.13 19.16 2.01
C ILE A 269 8.27 20.28 3.05
N SER A 270 9.42 20.94 3.14
CA SER A 270 9.65 22.08 4.04
C SER A 270 10.35 23.24 3.33
N PHE A 271 9.98 24.46 3.72
CA PHE A 271 10.65 25.68 3.27
C PHE A 271 11.67 26.11 4.32
N GLU A 272 12.94 25.92 4.02
CA GLU A 272 14.06 26.36 4.84
C GLU A 272 14.46 27.81 4.50
N SER A 273 15.48 28.35 5.16
CA SER A 273 15.89 29.76 4.98
C SER A 273 16.27 30.09 3.52
N LYS A 274 17.03 29.20 2.86
CA LYS A 274 17.52 29.39 1.48
C LYS A 274 16.93 28.41 0.47
N ASP A 275 16.40 27.28 0.96
CA ASP A 275 16.07 26.14 0.12
C ASP A 275 14.64 25.64 0.39
N ILE A 276 14.04 24.97 -0.59
CA ILE A 276 12.95 24.02 -0.35
C ILE A 276 13.57 22.63 -0.21
N LYS A 277 13.24 21.95 0.90
CA LYS A 277 13.67 20.59 1.18
C LYS A 277 12.52 19.61 0.92
N ILE A 278 12.78 18.61 0.10
CA ILE A 278 11.86 17.53 -0.24
C ILE A 278 12.53 16.24 0.23
N SER A 279 11.83 15.41 0.98
CA SER A 279 12.36 14.13 1.46
C SER A 279 11.31 13.03 1.42
N GLY A 280 11.78 11.79 1.37
CA GLY A 280 10.91 10.64 1.20
C GLY A 280 11.62 9.31 1.27
N HIS A 281 10.93 8.28 0.81
CA HIS A 281 11.39 6.89 0.77
C HIS A 281 11.45 6.35 -0.66
N GLN A 282 12.29 5.33 -0.87
CA GLN A 282 12.53 4.67 -2.13
C GLN A 282 11.92 3.25 -2.10
N LYS A 283 11.08 2.91 -3.09
CA LYS A 283 10.53 1.56 -3.27
C LYS A 283 11.58 0.56 -3.78
N ASN A 284 12.48 1.03 -4.63
CA ASN A 284 13.64 0.27 -5.09
C ASN A 284 14.90 1.06 -4.72
N PRO A 285 15.43 0.89 -3.49
CA PRO A 285 16.46 1.77 -2.95
C PRO A 285 17.76 1.73 -3.73
N LEU A 286 18.27 2.91 -4.10
CA LEU A 286 19.57 3.10 -4.74
C LEU A 286 20.42 4.10 -3.95
N THR A 287 21.71 4.17 -4.31
CA THR A 287 22.63 5.19 -3.79
C THR A 287 22.97 6.17 -4.90
N TYR A 288 22.71 7.45 -4.66
CA TYR A 288 23.06 8.54 -5.58
C TYR A 288 23.28 9.83 -4.80
N CYS A 289 24.32 10.58 -5.14
CA CYS A 289 24.61 11.89 -4.56
C CYS A 289 25.06 12.86 -5.66
N ALA A 290 24.47 14.05 -5.68
CA ALA A 290 24.88 15.14 -6.56
C ALA A 290 24.73 16.50 -5.86
N TYR A 291 25.47 17.50 -6.35
CA TYR A 291 25.47 18.86 -5.80
C TYR A 291 25.01 19.91 -6.82
N ASP A 292 24.42 19.41 -7.91
CA ASP A 292 23.86 20.14 -9.02
C ASP A 292 22.83 19.26 -9.72
N LEU A 293 21.86 19.91 -10.36
CA LEU A 293 20.95 19.31 -11.32
C LEU A 293 20.80 20.32 -12.45
N ASP A 294 21.26 19.96 -13.64
CA ASP A 294 21.28 20.84 -14.80
C ASP A 294 22.02 22.16 -14.49
N ASN A 295 21.34 23.31 -14.55
CA ASN A 295 21.92 24.62 -14.25
C ASN A 295 21.63 25.09 -12.81
N CYS A 296 21.11 24.20 -11.95
CA CYS A 296 20.69 24.51 -10.59
C CYS A 296 21.68 23.93 -9.56
N PRO A 297 22.34 24.75 -8.71
CA PRO A 297 23.13 24.25 -7.60
C PRO A 297 22.19 23.74 -6.50
N CYS A 298 22.05 22.42 -6.37
CA CYS A 298 21.11 21.78 -5.46
C CYS A 298 21.75 20.54 -4.82
N SER A 299 21.25 20.07 -3.68
CA SER A 299 21.77 18.84 -3.07
C SER A 299 20.80 17.69 -3.28
N LEU A 300 21.24 16.63 -3.95
CA LEU A 300 20.52 15.37 -4.13
C LEU A 300 21.21 14.28 -3.32
N ASN A 301 20.45 13.53 -2.52
CA ASN A 301 20.98 12.41 -1.76
C ASN A 301 19.95 11.29 -1.69
N PHE A 302 20.34 10.12 -2.16
CA PHE A 302 19.58 8.88 -2.15
C PHE A 302 20.43 7.82 -1.46
N ASN A 303 19.87 7.16 -0.45
CA ASN A 303 20.60 6.20 0.37
C ASN A 303 19.90 4.84 0.35
N ARG A 304 20.57 3.83 -0.21
CA ARG A 304 20.02 2.49 -0.32
C ARG A 304 19.80 1.76 1.01
N PHE A 305 20.52 2.14 2.06
CA PHE A 305 20.50 1.43 3.35
C PHE A 305 19.41 1.95 4.28
N SER A 306 19.22 3.27 4.31
CA SER A 306 18.07 3.86 5.02
C SER A 306 16.81 3.86 4.18
N GLU A 307 16.91 3.58 2.88
CA GLU A 307 15.83 3.70 1.89
C GLU A 307 15.31 5.13 1.72
N GLU A 308 15.96 6.11 2.34
CA GLU A 308 15.52 7.50 2.35
C GLU A 308 16.22 8.30 1.24
N PHE A 309 15.56 9.38 0.82
CA PHE A 309 16.16 10.41 -0.01
C PHE A 309 15.85 11.81 0.53
N TYR A 310 16.70 12.77 0.16
CA TYR A 310 16.37 14.18 0.26
C TYR A 310 16.92 14.98 -0.92
N VAL A 311 16.23 16.07 -1.21
CA VAL A 311 16.52 17.03 -2.26
C VAL A 311 16.39 18.43 -1.65
N ASN A 312 17.47 19.22 -1.69
CA ASN A 312 17.47 20.62 -1.26
C ASN A 312 17.68 21.50 -2.49
N LEU A 313 16.71 22.37 -2.79
CA LEU A 313 16.73 23.23 -3.96
C LEU A 313 16.69 24.70 -3.55
N PRO A 314 17.54 25.56 -4.12
CA PRO A 314 17.53 26.97 -3.81
C PRO A 314 16.18 27.60 -4.20
N ILE A 315 15.68 28.49 -3.35
CA ILE A 315 14.46 29.27 -3.58
C ILE A 315 14.76 30.76 -3.54
N ILE A 316 14.04 31.51 -4.37
CA ILE A 316 14.11 32.97 -4.39
C ILE A 316 13.12 33.52 -3.37
N ARG A 317 13.59 34.37 -2.47
CA ARG A 317 12.75 35.10 -1.50
C ARG A 317 12.72 36.58 -1.86
N LYS A 318 11.55 37.09 -2.24
CA LYS A 318 11.40 38.50 -2.64
C LYS A 318 10.02 39.02 -2.26
N SER A 319 9.96 40.15 -1.57
CA SER A 319 8.71 40.84 -1.21
C SER A 319 7.66 39.94 -0.55
N GLY A 320 8.09 39.03 0.34
CA GLY A 320 7.20 38.07 1.03
C GLY A 320 6.79 36.84 0.20
N LEU A 321 7.29 36.71 -1.03
CA LEU A 321 7.11 35.54 -1.88
C LEU A 321 8.27 34.54 -1.71
N ILE A 322 7.94 33.26 -1.82
CA ILE A 322 8.90 32.18 -2.10
C ILE A 322 8.64 31.68 -3.51
N ILE A 323 9.69 31.68 -4.33
CA ILE A 323 9.61 31.45 -5.77
C ILE A 323 10.63 30.38 -6.16
N ALA A 324 10.25 29.48 -7.05
CA ALA A 324 11.18 28.56 -7.72
C ALA A 324 11.44 29.02 -9.17
N ASP A 325 12.68 28.84 -9.61
CA ASP A 325 13.12 29.08 -11.00
C ASP A 325 13.03 27.78 -11.79
N THR A 326 12.13 27.73 -12.76
CA THR A 326 11.93 26.55 -13.62
C THR A 326 12.91 26.51 -14.79
N LYS A 327 13.56 27.64 -15.13
CA LYS A 327 14.53 27.71 -16.24
C LYS A 327 15.88 27.08 -15.89
N ALA A 328 16.12 26.83 -14.61
CA ALA A 328 17.33 26.20 -14.14
C ALA A 328 17.42 24.70 -14.49
N PHE A 329 16.33 24.08 -14.95
CA PHE A 329 16.23 22.65 -15.21
C PHE A 329 15.96 22.36 -16.69
N GLU A 330 16.56 21.30 -17.21
CA GLU A 330 16.35 20.78 -18.57
C GLU A 330 15.11 19.86 -18.62
N LYS A 331 13.96 20.41 -18.25
CA LYS A 331 12.65 19.72 -18.23
C LYS A 331 11.55 20.69 -18.65
N ASP A 332 10.50 20.17 -19.27
CA ASP A 332 9.35 20.99 -19.65
C ASP A 332 8.46 21.29 -18.43
N PHE A 333 8.32 22.59 -18.11
CA PHE A 333 7.43 23.12 -17.07
C PHE A 333 6.26 23.91 -17.66
N SER A 334 5.97 23.78 -18.96
CA SER A 334 4.90 24.48 -19.66
C SER A 334 3.53 24.29 -18.98
N ASP A 335 3.29 23.12 -18.41
CA ASP A 335 2.08 22.79 -17.64
C ASP A 335 1.85 23.66 -16.40
N LEU A 336 2.85 24.40 -15.92
CA LEU A 336 2.71 25.40 -14.84
C LEU A 336 2.18 26.75 -15.34
N GLN A 337 2.25 27.04 -16.65
CA GLN A 337 1.82 28.32 -17.23
C GLN A 337 0.32 28.58 -17.07
N LYS A 338 -0.46 27.54 -16.75
CA LYS A 338 -1.89 27.65 -16.45
C LYS A 338 -2.19 28.33 -15.10
N TYR A 339 -1.18 28.53 -14.25
CA TYR A 339 -1.34 29.14 -12.94
C TYR A 339 -1.04 30.64 -12.98
N ASP A 340 -1.90 31.46 -12.40
CA ASP A 340 -1.68 32.92 -12.28
C ASP A 340 -0.42 33.26 -11.46
N THR A 341 0.07 32.30 -10.67
CA THR A 341 1.28 32.37 -9.86
C THR A 341 2.55 32.02 -10.63
N TYR A 342 2.44 31.70 -11.92
CA TYR A 342 3.56 31.46 -12.83
C TYR A 342 3.78 32.67 -13.74
N ASP A 343 5.01 33.16 -13.80
CA ASP A 343 5.41 34.21 -14.74
C ASP A 343 6.86 34.00 -15.21
N ASN A 344 7.06 34.03 -16.53
CA ASN A 344 8.38 34.05 -17.19
C ASN A 344 9.42 33.06 -16.61
N GLY A 345 9.04 31.79 -16.40
CA GLY A 345 9.94 30.77 -15.85
C GLY A 345 10.04 30.72 -14.33
N PHE A 346 9.20 31.46 -13.62
CA PHE A 346 9.18 31.50 -12.17
C PHE A 346 7.79 31.12 -11.65
N VAL A 347 7.73 30.27 -10.62
CA VAL A 347 6.48 29.88 -9.96
C VAL A 347 6.50 30.30 -8.49
N VAL A 348 5.44 30.97 -8.04
CA VAL A 348 5.27 31.34 -6.62
C VAL A 348 4.76 30.13 -5.83
N LEU A 349 5.60 29.60 -4.96
CA LEU A 349 5.30 28.45 -4.09
C LEU A 349 4.58 28.86 -2.80
N LYS A 350 4.89 30.06 -2.28
CA LYS A 350 4.33 30.58 -1.03
C LYS A 350 4.24 32.09 -1.06
N GLN A 351 3.18 32.65 -0.49
CA GLN A 351 2.97 34.08 -0.29
C GLN A 351 2.67 34.36 1.18
N GLY A 352 3.57 35.08 1.87
CA GLY A 352 3.46 35.32 3.30
C GLY A 352 3.44 34.01 4.08
N ASN A 353 2.31 33.74 4.76
CA ASN A 353 2.10 32.50 5.51
C ASN A 353 1.34 31.42 4.72
N SER A 354 0.79 31.76 3.55
CA SER A 354 -0.03 30.86 2.74
C SER A 354 0.82 30.15 1.69
N ILE A 355 0.70 28.82 1.63
CA ILE A 355 1.37 27.99 0.63
C ILE A 355 0.42 27.78 -0.55
N ASN A 356 0.94 27.94 -1.76
CA ASN A 356 0.26 27.60 -3.00
C ASN A 356 0.44 26.09 -3.23
N TYR A 357 -0.39 25.29 -2.56
CA TYR A 357 -0.20 23.85 -2.47
C TYR A 357 -0.25 23.15 -3.83
N MET A 358 -1.18 23.54 -4.71
CA MET A 358 -1.33 22.94 -6.03
C MET A 358 -0.08 23.17 -6.88
N GLU A 359 0.38 24.41 -6.96
CA GLU A 359 1.53 24.83 -7.75
C GLU A 359 2.82 24.26 -7.19
N THR A 360 2.96 24.25 -5.86
CA THR A 360 4.12 23.65 -5.21
C THR A 360 4.21 22.15 -5.49
N ASN A 361 3.11 21.43 -5.34
CA ASN A 361 3.08 19.99 -5.63
C ASN A 361 3.35 19.72 -7.12
N HIS A 362 2.78 20.53 -8.03
CA HIS A 362 2.99 20.35 -9.46
C HIS A 362 4.43 20.61 -9.88
N PHE A 363 5.05 21.69 -9.38
CA PHE A 363 6.47 21.95 -9.56
C PHE A 363 7.33 20.78 -9.07
N ILE A 364 7.05 20.28 -7.86
CA ILE A 364 7.78 19.15 -7.27
C ILE A 364 7.61 17.89 -8.12
N LYS A 365 6.40 17.59 -8.63
CA LYS A 365 6.17 16.43 -9.50
C LYS A 365 7.08 16.45 -10.72
N ILE A 366 7.04 17.54 -11.49
CA ILE A 366 7.84 17.69 -12.72
C ILE A 366 9.33 17.63 -12.42
N LEU A 367 9.77 18.27 -11.33
CA LEU A 367 11.17 18.26 -10.92
C LEU A 367 11.66 16.88 -10.51
N MET A 368 10.88 16.14 -9.72
CA MET A 368 11.27 14.80 -9.29
C MET A 368 11.29 13.81 -10.45
N GLU A 369 10.42 13.98 -11.46
CA GLU A 369 10.54 13.25 -12.72
C GLU A 369 11.86 13.52 -13.43
N ARG A 370 12.30 14.79 -13.52
CA ARG A 370 13.62 15.13 -14.07
C ARG A 370 14.76 14.47 -13.28
N ILE A 371 14.67 14.47 -11.95
CA ILE A 371 15.65 13.80 -11.09
C ILE A 371 15.69 12.30 -11.40
N LEU A 372 14.54 11.65 -11.55
CA LEU A 372 14.47 10.23 -11.91
C LEU A 372 15.08 9.93 -13.29
N GLU A 373 14.87 10.79 -14.28
CA GLU A 373 15.48 10.66 -15.61
C GLU A 373 17.01 10.71 -15.57
N VAL A 374 17.59 11.49 -14.64
CA VAL A 374 19.04 11.61 -14.46
C VAL A 374 19.61 10.43 -13.66
N ILE A 375 18.90 9.99 -12.61
CA ILE A 375 19.37 8.95 -11.70
C ILE A 375 19.23 7.55 -12.31
N ILE A 376 18.20 7.32 -13.12
CA ILE A 376 17.90 6.06 -13.79
C ILE A 376 18.02 6.28 -15.30
N PRO A 377 19.25 6.40 -15.86
CA PRO A 377 19.41 6.57 -17.29
C PRO A 377 18.88 5.32 -18.03
N LYS A 378 18.09 5.57 -19.08
CA LYS A 378 17.44 4.56 -19.93
C LYS A 378 18.42 3.60 -20.60
#